data_AF-A0A453MAQ0-F1
#
_entry.id   AF-A0A453MAQ0-F1
#
_cell.length_a   1.000
_cell.length_b   1.000
_cell.length_c   1.000
_cell.angle_alpha   90.00
_cell.angle_beta   90.00
_cell.angle_gamma   90.00
#
_symmetry.space_group_name_H-M   'P 1'
#
loop_
_entity.id
_entity.type
_entity.pdbx_description
1 polymer ?
#
loop_
_entity_poly.entity_id
_entity_poly.type
_entity_poly.pdbx_seq_one_letter_code
_entity_poly.pdbx_strand_id
1 'polypeptide(L)'
;MVDKRLSMAEIAEKIKCEFDDDLSCIFNDDNADKLILRIRIKNDDEVPKQDEGIPDINKVFIKERKVNKFDENDGFTQKSDNKDKNKEWMLDTEGVNLLAVMCHEDVDTTRTTSNHLIEVIEVLGIEAVRRSLLDELRAVISFDGSYVNYRHLAILC
;
A
#
# COMPACT_ATOMS: atom_id res chain seq x y z
N MET A 1 -3.87 -23.51 -46.34
CA MET A 1 -4.99 -23.90 -45.46
C MET A 1 -5.57 -25.25 -45.83
N VAL A 2 -5.84 -25.52 -47.12
CA VAL A 2 -6.47 -26.77 -47.58
C VAL A 2 -5.67 -28.03 -47.23
N ASP A 3 -4.34 -28.03 -47.40
CA ASP A 3 -3.50 -29.21 -47.07
C ASP A 3 -3.43 -29.54 -45.57
N LYS A 4 -3.69 -28.56 -44.70
CA LYS A 4 -3.59 -28.71 -43.25
C LYS A 4 -4.95 -28.71 -42.55
N ARG A 5 -6.05 -28.67 -43.30
CA ARG A 5 -7.44 -28.61 -42.77
C ARG A 5 -7.61 -27.57 -41.65
N LEU A 6 -7.15 -26.36 -41.89
CA LEU A 6 -7.26 -25.22 -40.96
C LEU A 6 -8.17 -24.16 -41.56
N SER A 7 -9.09 -23.64 -40.75
CA SER A 7 -9.96 -22.49 -41.07
C SER A 7 -9.43 -21.19 -40.43
N MET A 8 -9.78 -20.02 -40.98
CA MET A 8 -9.40 -18.73 -40.40
C MET A 8 -10.05 -18.49 -39.04
N ALA A 9 -11.23 -19.07 -38.82
CA ALA A 9 -11.92 -19.02 -37.53
C ALA A 9 -11.14 -19.74 -36.43
N GLU A 10 -10.67 -20.97 -36.68
CA GLU A 10 -9.88 -21.75 -35.71
C GLU A 10 -8.57 -21.06 -35.34
N ILE A 11 -7.91 -20.42 -36.32
CA ILE A 11 -6.68 -19.65 -36.08
C ILE A 11 -6.97 -18.43 -35.22
N ALA A 12 -8.02 -17.67 -35.53
CA ALA A 12 -8.40 -16.51 -34.75
C ALA A 12 -8.80 -16.88 -33.31
N GLU A 13 -9.50 -17.99 -33.13
CA GLU A 13 -9.94 -18.48 -31.82
C GLU A 13 -8.76 -18.96 -30.97
N LYS A 14 -7.80 -19.70 -31.56
CA LYS A 14 -6.54 -20.08 -30.89
C LYS A 14 -5.74 -18.87 -30.40
N ILE A 15 -5.64 -17.83 -31.24
CA ILE A 15 -4.92 -16.60 -30.90
C ILE A 15 -5.66 -15.84 -29.80
N LYS A 16 -6.99 -15.76 -29.83
CA LYS A 16 -7.79 -15.18 -28.74
C LYS A 16 -7.62 -15.95 -27.44
N CYS A 17 -7.62 -17.28 -27.47
CA CYS A 17 -7.43 -18.07 -26.26
C CYS A 17 -6.02 -17.95 -25.66
N GLU A 18 -5.00 -17.67 -26.48
CA GLU A 18 -3.61 -17.56 -26.02
C GLU A 18 -3.26 -16.17 -25.46
N PHE A 19 -3.90 -15.12 -25.99
CA PHE A 19 -3.62 -13.72 -25.65
C PHE A 19 -4.81 -13.00 -24.99
N ASP A 20 -5.84 -13.75 -24.63
CA ASP A 20 -7.06 -13.28 -23.94
C ASP A 20 -7.64 -11.97 -24.51
N ASP A 21 -7.97 -11.02 -23.63
CA ASP A 21 -8.63 -9.75 -24.00
C ASP A 21 -7.68 -8.66 -24.55
N ASP A 22 -6.36 -8.91 -24.58
CA ASP A 22 -5.34 -7.93 -24.98
C ASP A 22 -5.31 -7.68 -26.50
N LEU A 23 -5.83 -8.63 -27.28
CA LEU A 23 -5.78 -8.57 -28.74
C LEU A 23 -7.17 -8.48 -29.36
N SER A 24 -7.41 -7.41 -30.11
CA SER A 24 -8.54 -7.30 -31.04
C SER A 24 -8.15 -7.88 -32.39
N CYS A 25 -8.69 -9.04 -32.74
CA CYS A 25 -8.49 -9.66 -34.05
C CYS A 25 -9.73 -9.55 -34.94
N ILE A 26 -9.50 -9.17 -36.20
CA ILE A 26 -10.50 -9.10 -37.27
C ILE A 26 -9.95 -9.94 -38.42
N PHE A 27 -10.72 -10.92 -38.87
CA PHE A 27 -10.32 -11.80 -39.97
C PHE A 27 -11.34 -11.76 -41.10
N ASN A 28 -10.84 -12.06 -42.30
CA ASN A 28 -11.64 -12.31 -43.49
C ASN A 28 -12.06 -13.79 -43.53
N ASP A 29 -13.20 -14.07 -44.17
CA ASP A 29 -13.74 -15.40 -44.37
C ASP A 29 -12.86 -16.23 -45.34
N ASP A 30 -12.93 -17.56 -45.23
CA ASP A 30 -12.11 -18.53 -45.94
C ASP A 30 -12.37 -18.53 -47.47
N ASN A 31 -13.47 -17.92 -47.92
CA ASN A 31 -13.86 -17.82 -49.33
C ASN A 31 -13.22 -16.63 -50.07
N ALA A 32 -12.43 -15.79 -49.41
CA ALA A 32 -11.83 -14.62 -50.05
C ALA A 32 -10.54 -14.95 -50.81
N ASP A 33 -10.30 -14.24 -51.93
CA ASP A 33 -9.09 -14.39 -52.76
C ASP A 33 -7.78 -14.18 -51.97
N LYS A 34 -7.85 -13.38 -50.90
CA LYS A 34 -6.75 -13.16 -49.96
C LYS A 34 -7.23 -13.33 -48.52
N LEU A 35 -6.62 -14.29 -47.84
CA LEU A 35 -6.81 -14.51 -46.40
C LEU A 35 -6.02 -13.45 -45.63
N ILE A 36 -6.72 -12.60 -44.90
CA ILE A 36 -6.15 -11.49 -44.15
C ILE A 36 -6.63 -11.60 -42.70
N LEU A 37 -5.69 -11.53 -41.77
CA LEU A 37 -5.94 -11.39 -40.33
C LEU A 37 -5.32 -10.07 -39.89
N ARG A 38 -6.15 -9.16 -39.37
CA ARG A 38 -5.71 -7.89 -38.79
C ARG A 38 -5.78 -7.99 -37.27
N ILE A 39 -4.63 -7.83 -36.63
CA ILE A 39 -4.50 -7.84 -35.17
C ILE A 39 -4.22 -6.40 -34.72
N ARG A 40 -4.98 -5.94 -33.72
CA ARG A 40 -4.75 -4.69 -33.00
C ARG A 40 -4.50 -5.03 -31.54
N ILE A 41 -3.37 -4.59 -31.01
CA ILE A 41 -3.09 -4.62 -29.58
C ILE A 41 -4.00 -3.57 -28.93
N LYS A 42 -4.80 -3.99 -27.95
CA LYS A 42 -5.38 -3.04 -27.02
C LYS A 42 -4.23 -2.64 -26.10
N ASN A 43 -3.67 -1.46 -26.34
CA ASN A 43 -2.89 -0.84 -25.30
C ASN A 43 -3.91 -0.41 -24.24
N ASP A 44 -4.04 -1.19 -23.18
CA ASP A 44 -4.39 -0.58 -21.92
C ASP A 44 -3.21 0.34 -21.58
N ASP A 45 -3.32 1.62 -21.95
CA ASP A 45 -2.39 2.67 -21.52
C ASP A 45 -2.45 2.89 -19.98
N GLU A 46 -3.21 2.06 -19.28
CA GLU A 46 -3.02 1.76 -17.87
C GLU A 46 -2.27 0.43 -17.77
N VAL A 47 -0.94 0.54 -17.68
CA VAL A 47 -0.12 -0.54 -17.12
C VAL A 47 -0.88 -1.08 -15.90
N PRO A 48 -1.30 -2.35 -15.84
CA PRO A 48 -1.60 -2.94 -14.56
C PRO A 48 -0.22 -3.01 -13.90
N LYS A 49 0.12 -1.97 -13.14
CA LYS A 49 1.13 -2.12 -12.11
C LYS A 49 0.65 -3.36 -11.39
N GLN A 50 1.46 -4.41 -11.39
CA GLN A 50 1.29 -5.47 -10.42
C GLN A 50 0.96 -4.78 -9.10
N ASP A 51 -0.14 -5.19 -8.48
CA ASP A 51 -0.60 -4.68 -7.19
C ASP A 51 0.45 -5.05 -6.11
N GLU A 52 1.67 -4.51 -6.21
CA GLU A 52 2.70 -4.48 -5.16
C GLU A 52 2.35 -3.38 -4.14
N GLY A 53 1.05 -3.15 -3.95
CA GLY A 53 0.49 -2.18 -3.03
C GLY A 53 -0.43 -2.89 -2.08
N ILE A 54 -0.43 -2.43 -0.83
CA ILE A 54 -1.43 -2.88 0.13
C ILE A 54 -2.77 -2.23 -0.26
N PRO A 55 -3.87 -3.00 -0.36
CA PRO A 55 -5.18 -2.44 -0.67
C PRO A 55 -5.56 -1.36 0.36
N ASP A 56 -6.30 -0.35 -0.09
CA ASP A 56 -6.75 0.82 0.70
C ASP A 56 -5.64 1.80 1.13
N ILE A 57 -4.40 1.64 0.62
CA ILE A 57 -3.31 2.62 0.76
C ILE A 57 -2.99 3.26 -0.58
N ASN A 58 -3.27 4.57 -0.72
CA ASN A 58 -3.16 5.30 -1.97
C ASN A 58 -1.77 5.94 -2.18
N LYS A 59 -1.19 6.50 -1.12
CA LYS A 59 0.13 7.16 -1.17
C LYS A 59 0.93 6.93 0.11
N VAL A 60 2.25 7.01 -0.01
CA VAL A 60 3.18 6.88 1.11
C VAL A 60 4.19 8.03 1.07
N PHE A 61 4.45 8.63 2.22
CA PHE A 61 5.39 9.73 2.43
C PHE A 61 6.50 9.29 3.37
N ILE A 62 7.72 9.70 3.07
CA ILE A 62 8.89 9.41 3.93
C ILE A 62 9.12 10.61 4.85
N LYS A 63 9.21 10.34 6.15
CA LYS A 63 9.39 11.36 7.19
C LYS A 63 10.56 11.01 8.10
N GLU A 64 11.38 12.00 8.38
CA GLU A 64 12.48 11.86 9.33
C GLU A 64 11.98 12.14 10.75
N ARG A 65 12.19 11.18 11.67
CA ARG A 65 11.84 11.31 13.09
C ARG A 65 13.10 11.23 13.94
N LYS A 66 13.22 12.16 14.90
CA LYS A 66 14.27 12.09 15.92
C LYS A 66 13.83 11.16 17.05
N VAL A 67 14.60 10.10 17.28
CA VAL A 67 14.32 9.10 18.32
C VAL A 67 15.47 9.09 19.32
N ASN A 68 15.14 9.07 20.59
CA ASN A 68 16.14 8.93 21.65
C ASN A 68 16.53 7.46 21.74
N LYS A 69 17.76 7.12 21.35
CA LYS A 69 18.32 5.77 21.55
C LYS A 69 19.09 5.72 22.86
N PHE A 70 18.98 4.59 23.54
CA PHE A 70 19.81 4.27 24.69
C PHE A 70 21.09 3.60 24.19
N ASP A 71 22.24 4.12 24.59
CA ASP A 71 23.55 3.52 24.33
C ASP A 71 24.12 3.00 25.65
N GLU A 72 24.66 1.78 25.68
CA GLU A 72 25.19 1.16 26.90
C GLU A 72 26.36 1.94 27.51
N ASN A 73 27.10 2.68 26.66
CA ASN A 73 28.29 3.42 27.09
C ASN A 73 28.00 4.89 27.46
N ASP A 74 27.04 5.53 26.81
CA ASP A 74 26.73 6.97 26.97
C ASP A 74 25.33 7.24 27.59
N GLY A 75 24.57 6.21 27.93
CA GLY A 75 23.22 6.33 28.47
C GLY A 75 22.21 6.88 27.46
N PHE A 76 21.15 7.55 27.94
CA PHE A 76 20.22 8.27 27.06
C PHE A 76 20.91 9.52 26.49
N THR A 77 21.47 9.39 25.29
CA THR A 77 22.14 10.48 24.59
C THR A 77 21.13 11.49 24.05
N GLN A 78 20.77 12.48 24.89
CA GLN A 78 20.07 13.69 24.41
C GLN A 78 21.01 14.65 23.65
N LYS A 79 22.33 14.52 23.87
CA LYS A 79 23.36 15.48 23.44
C LYS A 79 24.70 14.79 23.19
N SER A 80 24.79 13.90 22.22
CA SER A 80 26.09 13.60 21.62
C SER A 80 26.19 14.42 20.34
N ASP A 81 27.36 15.02 20.09
CA ASP A 81 27.69 15.93 18.98
C ASP A 81 27.48 15.34 17.56
N ASN A 82 26.87 14.17 17.47
CA ASN A 82 26.61 13.41 16.27
C ASN A 82 25.10 13.42 15.95
N LYS A 83 24.63 14.55 15.42
CA LYS A 83 23.22 14.80 15.01
C LYS A 83 22.60 13.73 14.12
N ASP A 84 23.40 12.89 13.47
CA ASP A 84 22.92 11.88 12.52
C ASP A 84 22.57 10.53 13.14
N LYS A 85 23.04 10.20 14.36
CA LYS A 85 22.79 8.86 14.95
C LYS A 85 21.36 8.66 15.48
N ASN A 86 20.63 9.74 15.75
CA ASN A 86 19.30 9.69 16.38
C ASN A 86 18.15 9.86 15.38
N LYS A 87 18.42 9.71 14.08
CA LYS A 87 17.43 9.87 13.01
C LYS A 87 16.91 8.50 12.59
N GLU A 88 15.60 8.36 12.59
CA GLU A 88 14.92 7.19 12.02
C GLU A 88 13.97 7.65 10.91
N TRP A 89 13.90 6.86 9.84
CA TRP A 89 12.96 7.07 8.75
C TRP A 89 11.65 6.37 9.09
N MET A 90 10.54 7.09 8.92
CA MET A 90 9.19 6.62 9.13
C MET A 90 8.38 6.83 7.85
N LEU A 91 7.43 5.93 7.60
CA LEU A 91 6.49 6.03 6.49
C LEU A 91 5.14 6.52 7.02
N ASP A 92 4.64 7.62 6.47
CA ASP A 92 3.29 8.13 6.71
C ASP A 92 2.42 7.77 5.48
N THR A 93 1.26 7.14 5.68
CA THR A 93 0.40 6.67 4.58
C THR A 93 -0.85 7.53 4.41
N GLU A 94 -1.32 7.67 3.17
CA GLU A 94 -2.65 8.16 2.81
C GLU A 94 -3.54 6.94 2.55
N GLY A 95 -4.38 6.60 3.53
CA GLY A 95 -5.16 5.36 3.54
C GLY A 95 -4.81 4.49 4.75
N VAL A 96 -5.65 3.50 5.04
CA VAL A 96 -5.57 2.67 6.25
C VAL A 96 -5.78 1.20 5.90
N ASN A 97 -4.81 0.37 6.26
CA ASN A 97 -4.92 -1.09 6.24
C ASN A 97 -3.84 -1.72 7.13
N LEU A 98 -4.00 -1.48 8.44
CA LEU A 98 -3.08 -1.86 9.50
C LEU A 98 -2.82 -3.36 9.52
N LEU A 99 -3.85 -4.19 9.27
CA LEU A 99 -3.71 -5.65 9.27
C LEU A 99 -2.72 -6.10 8.19
N ALA A 100 -2.90 -5.64 6.96
CA ALA A 100 -2.02 -6.01 5.86
C ALA A 100 -0.61 -5.41 6.02
N VAL A 101 -0.51 -4.16 6.51
CA VAL A 101 0.78 -3.51 6.79
C VAL A 101 1.58 -4.29 7.84
N MET A 102 0.93 -4.76 8.90
CA MET A 102 1.60 -5.53 9.96
C MET A 102 2.02 -6.93 9.50
N CYS A 103 1.44 -7.49 8.45
CA CYS A 103 1.85 -8.78 7.91
C CYS A 103 3.10 -8.72 7.03
N HIS A 104 3.59 -7.53 6.68
CA HIS A 104 4.75 -7.37 5.81
C HIS A 104 6.06 -7.59 6.58
N GLU A 105 6.98 -8.40 6.05
CA GLU A 105 8.22 -8.82 6.75
C GLU A 105 9.15 -7.64 7.09
N ASP A 106 9.22 -6.64 6.21
CA ASP A 106 10.06 -5.44 6.41
C ASP A 106 9.44 -4.38 7.33
N VAL A 107 8.25 -4.61 7.87
CA VAL A 107 7.54 -3.65 8.74
C VAL A 107 7.70 -4.01 10.20
N ASP A 108 8.08 -3.03 11.01
CA ASP A 108 8.15 -3.17 12.47
C ASP A 108 6.75 -3.06 13.11
N THR A 109 6.12 -4.21 13.28
CA THR A 109 4.77 -4.36 13.84
C THR A 109 4.61 -3.82 15.26
N THR A 110 5.68 -3.69 16.03
CA THR A 110 5.61 -3.25 17.42
C THR A 110 5.43 -1.75 17.58
N ARG A 111 5.77 -1.00 16.53
CA ARG A 111 5.74 0.48 16.52
C ARG A 111 4.82 1.06 15.46
N THR A 112 4.18 0.23 14.64
CA THR A 112 3.14 0.67 13.69
C THR A 112 1.91 1.16 14.44
N THR A 113 1.40 2.34 14.07
CA THR A 113 0.20 2.94 14.65
C THR A 113 -0.73 3.42 13.54
N SER A 114 -2.04 3.35 13.77
CA SER A 114 -3.05 3.93 12.89
C SER A 114 -3.81 5.03 13.63
N ASN A 115 -4.23 6.06 12.89
CA ASN A 115 -5.10 7.12 13.38
C ASN A 115 -6.59 6.75 13.27
N HIS A 116 -6.93 5.60 12.69
CA HIS A 116 -8.31 5.14 12.52
C HIS A 116 -8.74 4.19 13.64
N LEU A 117 -9.48 4.72 14.62
CA LEU A 117 -9.84 3.98 15.85
C LEU A 117 -10.64 2.69 15.60
N ILE A 118 -11.49 2.67 14.56
CA ILE A 118 -12.31 1.48 14.22
C ILE A 118 -11.41 0.34 13.70
N GLU A 119 -10.34 0.67 13.00
CA GLU A 119 -9.38 -0.34 12.55
C GLU A 119 -8.54 -0.85 13.72
N VAL A 120 -8.12 0.06 14.60
CA VAL A 120 -7.35 -0.30 15.81
C VAL A 120 -8.15 -1.22 16.73
N ILE A 121 -9.47 -1.01 16.89
CA ILE A 121 -10.30 -1.91 17.72
C ILE A 121 -10.42 -3.30 17.11
N GLU A 122 -10.54 -3.39 15.78
CA GLU A 122 -10.69 -4.65 15.07
C GLU A 122 -9.39 -5.47 15.05
N VAL A 123 -8.23 -4.80 14.91
CA VAL A 123 -6.92 -5.48 14.80
C VAL A 123 -6.24 -5.70 16.16
N LEU A 124 -6.22 -4.70 17.04
CA LEU A 124 -5.45 -4.71 18.29
C LEU A 124 -6.32 -4.79 19.55
N GLY A 125 -7.60 -4.43 19.47
CA GLY A 125 -8.56 -4.51 20.57
C GLY A 125 -8.71 -3.21 21.39
N ILE A 126 -9.61 -3.27 22.38
CA ILE A 126 -10.12 -2.07 23.09
C ILE A 126 -9.04 -1.28 23.84
N GLU A 127 -8.01 -1.93 24.38
CA GLU A 127 -7.00 -1.24 25.18
C GLU A 127 -5.98 -0.49 24.31
N ALA A 128 -5.74 -0.98 23.08
CA ALA A 128 -5.00 -0.25 22.08
C ALA A 128 -5.76 1.01 21.61
N VAL A 129 -7.08 0.91 21.49
CA VAL A 129 -7.96 2.05 21.16
C VAL A 129 -7.89 3.10 22.26
N ARG A 130 -8.00 2.69 23.53
CA ARG A 130 -7.91 3.62 24.67
C ARG A 130 -6.58 4.39 24.65
N ARG A 131 -5.49 3.70 24.32
CA ARG A 131 -4.17 4.31 24.19
C ARG A 131 -4.07 5.26 22.98
N SER A 132 -4.53 4.82 21.81
CA SER A 132 -4.53 5.60 20.56
C SER A 132 -5.36 6.88 20.73
N LEU A 133 -6.55 6.79 21.32
CA LEU A 133 -7.44 7.93 21.58
C LEU A 133 -6.80 8.95 22.52
N LEU A 134 -6.14 8.49 23.58
CA LEU A 134 -5.40 9.37 24.49
C LEU A 134 -4.26 10.11 23.77
N ASP A 135 -3.49 9.40 22.93
CA ASP A 135 -2.36 9.97 22.21
C ASP A 135 -2.82 10.99 21.14
N GLU A 136 -3.91 10.72 20.41
CA GLU A 136 -4.52 11.64 19.44
C GLU A 136 -5.09 12.90 20.11
N LEU A 137 -5.87 12.74 21.18
CA LEU A 137 -6.39 13.89 21.94
C LEU A 137 -5.28 14.78 22.48
N ARG A 138 -4.22 14.15 23.01
CA ARG A 138 -3.06 14.86 23.52
C ARG A 138 -2.33 15.59 22.39
N ALA A 139 -2.17 14.98 21.23
CA ALA A 139 -1.55 15.60 20.07
C ALA A 139 -2.28 16.88 19.67
N VAL A 140 -3.61 16.86 19.55
CA VAL A 140 -4.43 18.03 19.20
C VAL A 140 -4.34 19.15 20.24
N ILE A 141 -4.44 18.84 21.53
CA ILE A 141 -4.38 19.87 22.59
C ILE A 141 -2.98 20.49 22.66
N SER A 142 -1.94 19.66 22.56
CA SER A 142 -0.56 20.13 22.63
C SER A 142 -0.13 20.94 21.40
N PHE A 143 -0.79 20.73 20.25
CA PHE A 143 -0.53 21.49 19.03
C PHE A 143 -0.82 22.98 19.22
N ASP A 144 -1.87 23.32 19.97
CA ASP A 144 -2.21 24.72 20.32
C ASP A 144 -1.42 25.24 21.54
N GLY A 145 -0.45 24.47 22.03
CA GLY A 145 0.36 24.81 23.21
C GLY A 145 -0.40 24.74 24.54
N SER A 146 -1.65 24.31 24.53
CA SER A 146 -2.47 24.13 25.73
C SER A 146 -2.05 22.88 26.50
N TYR A 147 -2.19 22.91 27.83
CA TYR A 147 -1.92 21.77 28.69
C TYR A 147 -3.18 21.33 29.42
N VAL A 148 -3.47 20.03 29.35
CA VAL A 148 -4.50 19.37 30.14
C VAL A 148 -3.85 18.25 30.93
N ASN A 149 -4.21 18.15 32.22
CA ASN A 149 -3.67 17.11 33.09
C ASN A 149 -4.08 15.72 32.58
N TYR A 150 -3.14 14.77 32.59
CA TYR A 150 -3.36 13.38 32.20
C TYR A 150 -4.60 12.76 32.85
N ARG A 151 -4.90 13.09 34.11
CA ARG A 151 -6.06 12.53 34.84
C ARG A 151 -7.39 12.88 34.17
N HIS A 152 -7.52 14.08 33.58
CA HIS A 152 -8.75 14.48 32.89
C HIS A 152 -8.92 13.72 31.58
N LEU A 153 -7.83 13.56 30.83
CA LEU A 153 -7.84 12.80 29.58
C LEU A 153 -8.10 11.30 29.84
N ALA A 154 -7.47 10.74 30.86
CA ALA A 154 -7.59 9.32 31.20
C ALA A 154 -8.97 8.90 31.75
N ILE A 155 -9.79 9.85 32.22
CA ILE A 155 -11.19 9.56 32.60
C ILE A 155 -12.10 9.57 31.37
N LEU A 156 -11.76 10.37 30.36
CA LEU A 156 -12.55 10.49 29.12
C LEU A 156 -12.33 9.29 28.18
N CYS A 157 -11.11 8.74 28.18
CA CYS A 157 -10.69 7.60 27.36
C CYS A 157 -10.96 6.28 28.07
#